data_AF-A0A3N5U193-F1
#
_entry.id   AF-A0A3N5U193-F1
#
_cell.length_a   1.000
_cell.length_b   1.000
_cell.length_c   1.000
_cell.angle_alpha   90.00
_cell.angle_beta   90.00
_cell.angle_gamma   90.00
#
_symmetry.space_group_name_H-M   'P 1'
#
loop_
_entity.id
_entity.type
_entity.pdbx_description
1 polymer ?
#
loop_
_entity_poly.entity_id
_entity_poly.type
_entity_poly.pdbx_seq_one_letter_code
_entity_poly.pdbx_strand_id
1 'polypeptide(L)'
;MISVPDRRQAVELIDEARKGGARLEPACRLIGITVRTYQRWTASGTVQSDRRPDSPRPVPRNKLSTEERAQVLSLCHDPAYTSLPPGQIVPRLADQGVYIACESSFYRILHEACEQHHRGRNRRPAVSTPPKGYCATAP
;
A
#
# COMPACT_ATOMS: atom_id res chain seq x y z
N MET A 1 0.23 16.68 -1.46
CA MET A 1 1.38 16.93 -2.36
C MET A 1 1.13 18.29 -3.01
N ILE A 2 2.08 19.23 -2.99
CA ILE A 2 1.87 20.56 -3.60
C ILE A 2 1.97 20.42 -5.12
N SER A 3 0.92 20.79 -5.84
CA SER A 3 0.82 20.64 -7.29
C SER A 3 1.84 21.55 -8.01
N VAL A 4 2.18 21.23 -9.26
CA VAL A 4 3.10 22.08 -10.04
C VAL A 4 2.58 23.52 -10.21
N PRO A 5 1.27 23.75 -10.50
CA PRO A 5 0.70 25.09 -10.50
C PRO A 5 0.90 25.82 -9.17
N ASP A 6 0.58 25.18 -8.04
CA ASP A 6 0.69 25.81 -6.71
C ASP A 6 2.16 26.16 -6.39
N ARG A 7 3.12 25.32 -6.80
CA ARG A 7 4.55 25.62 -6.64
C ARG A 7 4.96 26.83 -7.44
N ARG A 8 4.47 26.98 -8.68
CA ARG A 8 4.78 28.13 -9.54
C ARG A 8 4.26 29.41 -8.91
N GLN A 9 2.99 29.39 -8.49
CA GLN A 9 2.38 30.53 -7.81
C GLN A 9 3.12 30.89 -6.52
N ALA A 10 3.49 29.91 -5.70
CA ALA A 10 4.26 30.16 -4.49
C ALA A 10 5.65 30.78 -4.76
N VAL A 11 6.34 30.31 -5.80
CA VAL A 11 7.64 30.87 -6.22
C VAL A 11 7.48 32.30 -6.74
N GLU A 12 6.47 32.55 -7.59
CA GLU A 12 6.15 33.88 -8.12
C GLU A 12 5.90 34.89 -7.00
N LEU A 13 5.07 34.54 -6.02
CA LEU A 13 4.76 35.40 -4.86
C LEU A 13 6.00 35.66 -3.99
N ILE A 14 6.87 34.65 -3.79
CA ILE A 14 8.12 34.83 -3.04
C ILE A 14 9.09 35.75 -3.80
N ASP A 15 9.20 35.57 -5.11
CA ASP A 15 10.09 36.38 -5.95
C ASP A 15 9.60 37.83 -6.05
N GLU A 16 8.29 38.05 -6.12
CA GLU A 16 7.67 39.38 -6.04
C GLU A 16 8.00 40.06 -4.71
N ALA A 17 7.78 39.37 -3.58
CA ALA A 17 8.11 39.90 -2.26
C ALA A 17 9.61 40.24 -2.13
N ARG A 18 10.49 39.41 -2.70
CA ARG A 18 11.94 39.67 -2.72
C ARG A 18 12.31 40.88 -3.57
N LYS A 19 11.67 41.08 -4.73
CA LYS A 19 11.85 42.29 -5.54
C LYS A 19 11.42 43.55 -4.78
N GLY A 20 10.40 43.44 -3.93
CA GLY A 20 9.98 44.48 -2.98
C GLY A 20 10.89 44.68 -1.77
N GLY A 21 12.01 43.94 -1.66
CA GLY A 21 13.00 44.10 -0.59
C GLY A 21 12.85 43.11 0.58
N ALA A 22 11.91 42.17 0.53
CA ALA A 22 11.75 41.18 1.59
C ALA A 22 12.93 40.19 1.63
N ARG A 23 13.31 39.78 2.84
CA ARG A 23 14.25 38.65 3.04
C ARG A 23 13.56 37.34 2.66
N LEU A 24 14.31 36.42 2.05
CA LEU A 24 13.79 35.13 1.55
C LEU A 24 13.14 34.29 2.65
N GLU A 25 13.76 34.18 3.83
CA GLU A 25 13.25 33.33 4.91
C GLU A 25 11.88 33.78 5.44
N PRO A 26 11.64 35.06 5.80
CA PRO A 26 10.30 35.55 6.14
C PRO A 26 9.26 35.32 5.05
N ALA A 27 9.61 35.54 3.77
CA ALA A 27 8.69 35.35 2.64
C ALA A 27 8.29 33.86 2.50
N CYS A 28 9.24 32.93 2.57
CA CYS A 28 8.95 31.51 2.57
C CYS A 28 8.07 31.10 3.75
N ARG A 29 8.37 31.62 4.95
CA ARG A 29 7.64 31.30 6.18
C ARG A 29 6.17 31.72 6.10
N LEU A 30 5.87 32.86 5.47
CA LEU A 30 4.50 33.37 5.30
C LEU A 30 3.63 32.47 4.42
N ILE A 31 4.23 31.87 3.38
CA ILE A 31 3.57 30.87 2.51
C ILE A 31 3.51 29.47 3.18
N GLY A 32 4.18 29.29 4.32
CA GLY A 32 4.21 28.01 5.03
C GLY A 32 5.21 27.01 4.47
N ILE A 33 6.24 27.47 3.75
CA ILE A 33 7.32 26.62 3.25
C ILE A 33 8.68 27.03 3.84
N THR A 34 9.62 26.09 3.86
CA THR A 34 11.00 26.39 4.26
C THR A 34 11.80 26.96 3.09
N VAL A 35 12.86 27.73 3.39
CA VAL A 35 13.81 28.21 2.37
C VAL A 35 14.39 27.06 1.54
N ARG A 36 14.68 25.91 2.17
CA ARG A 36 15.16 24.70 1.47
C ARG A 36 14.13 24.15 0.49
N THR A 37 12.84 24.26 0.78
CA THR A 37 11.78 23.84 -0.15
C THR A 37 11.75 24.75 -1.37
N TYR A 38 11.79 26.07 -1.18
CA TYR A 38 11.89 27.05 -2.27
C TYR A 38 13.14 26.79 -3.14
N GLN A 39 14.33 26.70 -2.52
CA GLN A 39 15.58 26.45 -3.24
C GLN A 39 15.55 25.16 -4.05
N ARG A 40 14.95 24.09 -3.50
CA ARG A 40 14.79 22.81 -4.21
C ARG A 40 13.84 22.91 -5.39
N TRP A 41 12.77 23.70 -5.29
CA TRP A 41 11.88 23.94 -6.43
C TRP A 41 12.56 24.74 -7.53
N THR A 42 13.44 25.68 -7.19
CA THR A 42 14.07 26.61 -8.15
C THR A 42 15.49 26.22 -8.60
N ALA A 43 16.07 25.13 -8.05
CA ALA A 43 17.46 24.73 -8.27
C ALA A 43 17.87 24.58 -9.75
N SER A 44 16.95 24.19 -10.63
CA SER A 44 17.22 24.02 -12.07
C SER A 44 16.85 25.24 -12.92
N GLY A 45 16.62 26.40 -12.31
CA GLY A 45 16.16 27.62 -13.00
C GLY A 45 14.70 27.60 -13.43
N THR A 46 14.00 26.49 -13.24
CA THR A 46 12.56 26.31 -13.48
C THR A 46 11.93 25.58 -12.30
N VAL A 47 10.66 25.90 -12.00
CA VAL A 47 9.93 25.28 -10.88
C VAL A 47 9.71 23.80 -11.14
N GLN A 48 10.39 22.95 -10.37
CA GLN A 48 10.35 21.51 -10.54
C GLN A 48 9.04 20.88 -10.05
N SER A 49 8.54 19.91 -10.82
CA SER A 49 7.44 19.05 -10.40
C SER A 49 7.83 18.14 -9.24
N ASP A 50 6.82 17.55 -8.58
CA ASP A 50 7.10 16.46 -7.65
C ASP A 50 7.60 15.25 -8.43
N ARG A 51 8.80 14.76 -8.12
CA ARG A 51 9.37 13.58 -8.79
C ARG A 51 9.04 12.27 -8.07
N ARG A 52 8.36 12.31 -6.91
CA ARG A 52 7.96 11.08 -6.18
C ARG A 52 6.95 10.21 -6.95
N PRO A 53 5.99 10.78 -7.71
CA PRO A 53 5.14 10.01 -8.61
C PRO A 53 5.93 9.37 -9.76
N ASP A 54 6.84 10.14 -10.37
CA ASP A 54 7.60 9.74 -11.56
C ASP A 54 8.84 8.89 -11.25
N SER A 55 9.15 8.69 -9.97
CA SER A 55 10.30 7.90 -9.54
C SER A 55 10.15 6.47 -10.08
N PRO A 56 11.19 5.91 -10.73
CA PRO A 56 11.14 4.54 -11.23
C PRO A 56 10.92 3.60 -10.04
N ARG A 57 9.87 2.78 -10.12
CA ARG A 57 9.58 1.72 -9.15
C ARG A 57 9.77 0.39 -9.89
N PRO A 58 11.01 -0.14 -9.93
CA PRO A 58 11.27 -1.40 -10.63
C PRO A 58 10.42 -2.51 -10.01
N VAL A 59 10.05 -3.47 -10.85
CA VAL A 59 9.31 -4.65 -10.39
C VAL A 59 10.19 -5.42 -9.40
N PRO A 60 9.66 -5.80 -8.22
CA PRO A 60 10.39 -6.63 -7.26
C PRO A 60 10.82 -7.94 -7.90
N ARG A 61 12.05 -8.41 -7.61
CA ARG A 61 12.59 -9.66 -8.17
C ARG A 61 11.74 -10.89 -7.85
N ASN A 62 11.02 -10.86 -6.73
CA ASN A 62 10.16 -11.92 -6.25
C ASN A 62 8.68 -11.73 -6.65
N LYS A 63 8.38 -10.83 -7.58
CA LYS A 63 7.02 -10.68 -8.09
C LYS A 63 6.68 -11.93 -8.89
N LEU A 64 5.64 -12.64 -8.47
CA LEU A 64 5.15 -13.81 -9.18
C LEU A 64 4.75 -13.45 -10.60
N SER A 65 5.14 -14.30 -11.55
CA SER A 65 4.75 -14.19 -12.94
C SER A 65 3.25 -14.46 -13.13
N THR A 66 2.72 -14.15 -14.30
CA THR A 66 1.33 -14.47 -14.66
C THR A 66 1.08 -15.97 -14.67
N GLU A 67 2.07 -16.76 -15.07
CA GLU A 67 2.03 -18.22 -15.15
C GLU A 67 2.04 -18.83 -13.73
N GLU A 68 2.94 -18.37 -12.86
CA GLU A 68 2.99 -18.83 -11.46
C GLU A 68 1.68 -18.53 -10.72
N ARG A 69 1.09 -17.35 -10.98
CA ARG A 69 -0.20 -16.98 -10.41
C ARG A 69 -1.34 -17.86 -10.91
N ALA A 70 -1.35 -18.20 -12.20
CA ALA A 70 -2.31 -19.14 -12.77
C ALA A 70 -2.13 -20.56 -12.20
N GLN A 71 -0.89 -20.99 -11.99
CA GLN A 71 -0.58 -22.27 -11.35
C GLN A 71 -1.13 -22.33 -9.92
N VAL A 72 -0.97 -21.25 -9.14
CA VAL A 72 -1.57 -21.15 -7.80
C VAL A 72 -3.08 -21.32 -7.83
N LEU A 73 -3.78 -20.62 -8.74
CA LEU A 73 -5.24 -20.73 -8.87
C LEU A 73 -5.68 -22.13 -9.29
N SER A 74 -5.02 -22.69 -10.31
CA SER A 74 -5.30 -24.06 -10.77
C SER A 74 -5.13 -25.08 -9.65
N LEU A 75 -4.10 -24.93 -8.82
CA LEU A 75 -3.87 -25.80 -7.69
C LEU A 75 -4.93 -25.62 -6.60
N CYS A 76 -5.40 -24.40 -6.35
CA CYS A 76 -6.52 -24.13 -5.45
C CYS A 76 -7.87 -24.63 -5.98
N HIS A 77 -8.00 -24.93 -7.28
CA HIS A 77 -9.20 -25.50 -7.91
C HIS A 77 -9.15 -27.01 -8.04
N ASP A 78 -7.96 -27.62 -7.96
CA ASP A 78 -7.78 -29.06 -7.99
C ASP A 78 -8.65 -29.75 -6.92
N PRO A 79 -9.41 -30.80 -7.26
CA PRO A 79 -10.20 -31.58 -6.30
C PRO A 79 -9.45 -31.97 -5.01
N ALA A 80 -8.15 -32.21 -5.08
CA ALA A 80 -7.33 -32.57 -3.92
C ALA A 80 -7.18 -31.42 -2.90
N TYR A 81 -7.26 -30.16 -3.35
CA TYR A 81 -6.98 -28.96 -2.56
C TYR A 81 -8.15 -27.97 -2.48
N THR A 82 -9.21 -28.14 -3.27
CA THR A 82 -10.35 -27.21 -3.38
C THR A 82 -10.99 -26.86 -2.03
N SER A 83 -11.09 -27.84 -1.13
CA SER A 83 -11.66 -27.69 0.21
C SER A 83 -10.66 -27.23 1.28
N LEU A 84 -9.39 -27.05 0.93
CA LEU A 84 -8.32 -26.72 1.88
C LEU A 84 -7.98 -25.23 1.81
N PRO A 85 -7.75 -24.55 2.94
CA PRO A 85 -7.21 -23.19 2.94
C PRO A 85 -5.73 -23.19 2.55
N PRO A 86 -5.18 -22.06 2.06
CA PRO A 86 -3.75 -21.90 1.78
C PRO A 86 -2.81 -22.37 2.90
N GLY A 87 -3.18 -22.12 4.15
CA GLY A 87 -2.40 -22.58 5.32
C GLY A 87 -2.30 -24.11 5.48
N GLN A 88 -3.13 -24.89 4.78
CA GLN A 88 -3.01 -26.35 4.69
C GLN A 88 -2.40 -26.81 3.36
N ILE A 89 -2.64 -26.07 2.28
CA ILE A 89 -2.11 -26.39 0.95
C ILE A 89 -0.58 -26.25 0.92
N VAL A 90 -0.05 -25.11 1.39
CA VAL A 90 1.39 -24.81 1.30
C VAL A 90 2.24 -25.82 2.08
N PRO A 91 1.91 -26.22 3.32
CA PRO A 91 2.63 -27.29 4.01
C PRO A 91 2.61 -28.62 3.27
N ARG A 92 1.46 -29.02 2.71
CA ARG A 92 1.36 -30.28 1.94
C ARG A 92 2.24 -30.28 0.68
N LEU A 93 2.36 -29.13 0.01
CA LEU A 93 3.28 -28.99 -1.12
C LEU A 93 4.74 -29.04 -0.67
N ALA A 94 5.05 -28.43 0.47
CA ALA A 94 6.39 -28.48 1.06
C ALA A 94 6.79 -29.92 1.44
N ASP A 95 5.86 -30.72 1.98
CA ASP A 95 6.07 -32.15 2.27
C ASP A 95 6.37 -32.95 0.99
N GLN A 96 5.84 -32.51 -0.16
CA GLN A 96 6.11 -33.08 -1.48
C GLN A 96 7.37 -32.48 -2.16
N GLY A 97 8.06 -31.54 -1.49
CA GLY A 97 9.23 -30.85 -2.05
C GLY A 97 8.91 -29.82 -3.13
N VAL A 98 7.64 -29.41 -3.26
CA VAL A 98 7.17 -28.46 -4.29
C VAL A 98 6.99 -27.07 -3.67
N TYR A 99 7.65 -26.06 -4.25
CA TYR A 99 7.46 -24.66 -3.88
C TYR A 99 6.98 -23.84 -5.06
N ILE A 100 5.82 -23.18 -4.91
CA ILE A 100 5.26 -22.26 -5.90
C ILE A 100 5.28 -20.82 -5.35
N ALA A 101 4.73 -20.62 -4.15
CA ALA A 101 4.72 -19.33 -3.46
C ALA A 101 4.46 -19.52 -1.96
N CYS A 102 4.69 -18.48 -1.16
CA CYS A 102 4.33 -18.46 0.26
C CYS A 102 2.81 -18.36 0.48
N GLU A 103 2.37 -18.74 1.69
CA GLU A 103 0.95 -18.70 2.10
C GLU A 103 0.30 -17.32 1.90
N SER A 104 1.00 -16.23 2.26
CA SER A 104 0.48 -14.88 2.08
C SER A 104 0.28 -14.50 0.61
N SER A 105 1.09 -15.06 -0.29
CA SER A 105 0.91 -14.87 -1.73
C SER A 105 -0.30 -15.63 -2.25
N PHE A 106 -0.56 -16.85 -1.76
CA PHE A 106 -1.79 -17.60 -2.07
C PHE A 106 -3.03 -16.80 -1.66
N TYR A 107 -3.07 -16.29 -0.42
CA TYR A 107 -4.20 -15.47 0.02
C TYR A 107 -4.38 -14.22 -0.84
N ARG A 108 -3.29 -13.52 -1.18
CA ARG A 108 -3.36 -12.31 -2.01
C ARG A 108 -3.88 -12.62 -3.42
N ILE A 109 -3.45 -13.73 -4.02
CA ILE A 109 -3.93 -14.18 -5.34
C ILE A 109 -5.42 -14.53 -5.28
N LEU A 110 -5.85 -15.30 -4.27
CA LEU A 110 -7.27 -15.65 -4.08
C LEU A 110 -8.13 -14.42 -3.82
N HIS A 111 -7.62 -13.44 -3.06
CA HIS A 111 -8.32 -12.17 -2.82
C HIS A 111 -8.48 -11.37 -4.13
N GLU A 112 -7.42 -11.23 -4.91
CA GLU A 112 -7.45 -10.54 -6.22
C GLU A 112 -8.39 -11.24 -7.22
N ALA A 113 -8.54 -12.57 -7.13
CA ALA A 113 -9.50 -13.35 -7.92
C ALA A 113 -10.93 -13.35 -7.36
N CYS A 114 -11.19 -12.68 -6.23
CA CYS A 114 -12.47 -12.75 -5.51
C CYS A 114 -12.88 -14.18 -5.10
N GLU A 115 -11.90 -15.05 -4.81
CA GLU A 115 -12.11 -16.47 -4.45
C GLU A 115 -11.71 -16.81 -3.00
N GLN A 116 -11.44 -15.79 -2.18
CA GLN A 116 -11.13 -15.95 -0.75
C GLN A 116 -12.41 -16.22 0.07
N HIS A 117 -13.09 -17.30 -0.27
CA HIS A 117 -14.27 -17.78 0.44
C HIS A 117 -13.88 -18.74 1.56
N HIS A 118 -14.83 -19.03 2.45
CA HIS A 118 -14.67 -20.07 3.45
C HIS A 118 -14.42 -21.42 2.78
N ARG A 119 -13.24 -22.00 3.02
CA ARG A 119 -12.84 -23.33 2.54
C ARG A 119 -12.85 -24.32 3.71
N GLY A 120 -13.41 -25.50 3.45
CA GLY A 120 -13.51 -26.58 4.43
C GLY A 120 -14.92 -26.83 4.94
N ARG A 121 -15.07 -27.93 5.69
CA ARG A 121 -16.36 -28.42 6.22
C ARG A 121 -16.77 -27.79 7.55
N ASN A 122 -15.94 -26.93 8.12
CA ASN A 122 -16.27 -26.26 9.36
C ASN A 122 -17.49 -25.36 9.17
N ARG A 123 -18.35 -25.34 10.18
CA ARG A 123 -19.48 -24.41 10.20
C ARG A 123 -18.92 -23.00 10.26
N ARG A 124 -19.48 -22.09 9.47
CA ARG A 124 -19.17 -20.66 9.59
C ARG A 124 -19.36 -20.23 11.06
N PRO A 125 -18.45 -19.39 11.62
CA PRO A 125 -18.63 -18.86 12.96
C PRO A 125 -20.03 -18.27 13.12
N ALA A 126 -20.77 -18.74 14.11
CA ALA A 126 -22.07 -18.18 14.43
C ALA A 126 -21.86 -16.90 15.23
N VAL A 127 -22.55 -15.82 14.84
CA VAL A 127 -22.62 -14.61 15.66
C VAL A 127 -23.46 -14.96 16.89
N SER A 128 -22.83 -15.02 18.06
CA SER A 128 -23.51 -15.26 19.33
C SER A 128 -23.53 -13.98 20.15
N THR A 129 -24.67 -13.70 20.79
CA THR A 129 -24.76 -12.60 21.75
C THR A 129 -23.84 -12.90 22.93
N PRO A 130 -22.91 -12.01 23.29
CA PRO A 130 -22.07 -12.22 24.46
C PRO A 130 -22.96 -12.41 25.71
N PRO A 131 -22.52 -13.22 26.69
CA PRO A 131 -23.28 -13.41 27.92
C PRO A 131 -23.50 -12.04 28.61
N LYS A 132 -24.64 -11.90 29.30
CA LYS A 132 -24.92 -10.68 30.07
C LYS A 132 -23.84 -10.51 31.13
N GLY A 133 -23.04 -9.46 31.00
CA GLY A 133 -22.13 -9.03 32.06
C GLY A 133 -22.91 -8.34 33.16
N TYR A 134 -22.78 -8.82 34.39
CA TYR A 134 -23.24 -8.11 35.57
C TYR A 134 -22.03 -7.43 36.22
N CYS A 135 -22.11 -6.13 36.45
CA CYS A 135 -21.10 -5.37 37.17
C CYS A 135 -21.62 -5.13 38.60
N ALA A 136 -20.83 -5.51 39.61
CA ALA A 136 -21.15 -5.17 41.00
C ALA A 136 -21.01 -3.65 41.17
N THR A 137 -22.09 -2.99 41.60
CA THR A 137 -22.13 -1.54 41.82
C THR A 137 -21.74 -1.13 43.24
N ALA A 138 -21.59 -2.08 44.17
CA ALA A 138 -21.14 -1.87 45.54
C ALA A 138 -20.61 -3.20 46.14
N PRO A 139 -19.75 -3.16 47.18
CA PRO A 139 -19.35 -4.34 47.96
C PRO A 139 -20.49 -4.99 48.72
#